data_AF-A0AAD9JKB7-F1
#
_entry.id   AF-A0AAD9JKB7-F1
#
_cell.length_a   1.000
_cell.length_b   1.000
_cell.length_c   1.000
_cell.angle_alpha   90.00
_cell.angle_beta   90.00
_cell.angle_gamma   90.00
#
_symmetry.space_group_name_H-M   'P 1'
#
loop_
_entity.id
_entity.type
_entity.pdbx_description
1 polymer ?
#
loop_
_entity_poly.entity_id
_entity_poly.type
_entity_poly.pdbx_seq_one_letter_code
_entity_poly.pdbx_strand_id
1 'polypeptide(L)' 'MRMSPDRLPEQILCSQLSSGRGRPRLHFKDTLKRNLKLRDVKTDSWTPHSQQRDKWRAIVK' A
#
# COMPACT_ATOMS: atom_id res chain seq x y z
N MET A 1 -2.13 -12.74 -9.32
CA MET A 1 -3.57 -12.90 -9.65
C MET A 1 -4.34 -11.71 -9.09
N ARG A 2 -5.13 -11.03 -9.92
CA ARG A 2 -6.07 -9.99 -9.49
C ARG A 2 -7.44 -10.65 -9.37
N MET A 3 -8.12 -10.47 -8.23
CA MET A 3 -9.37 -11.17 -7.93
C MET A 3 -10.48 -10.79 -8.93
N SER A 4 -11.35 -11.74 -9.24
CA SER A 4 -12.44 -11.60 -10.22
C SER A 4 -13.53 -10.62 -9.78
N PRO A 5 -14.15 -9.89 -10.73
CA PRO A 5 -15.14 -8.85 -10.46
C PRO A 5 -16.48 -9.37 -9.91
N ASP A 6 -16.76 -10.67 -10.03
CA ASP A 6 -18.05 -11.29 -9.63
C ASP A 6 -18.20 -11.53 -8.12
N ARG A 7 -17.26 -11.07 -7.29
CA ARG A 7 -17.48 -11.06 -5.85
C ARG A 7 -18.29 -9.83 -5.48
N LEU A 8 -19.27 -10.04 -4.61
CA LEU A 8 -20.12 -9.06 -3.93
C LEU A 8 -19.43 -7.88 -3.16
N PRO A 9 -18.09 -7.73 -2.98
CA PRO A 9 -17.53 -6.62 -2.22
C PRO A 9 -17.70 -5.24 -2.82
N GLU A 10 -17.65 -5.04 -4.15
CA GLU A 10 -17.62 -3.68 -4.71
C GLU A 10 -18.95 -2.94 -4.51
N GLN A 11 -20.08 -3.61 -4.78
CA GLN A 11 -21.39 -2.98 -4.65
C GLN A 11 -21.75 -2.68 -3.19
N ILE A 12 -21.36 -3.56 -2.26
CA ILE A 12 -21.57 -3.38 -0.81
C ILE A 12 -20.61 -2.32 -0.24
N LEU A 13 -19.37 -2.26 -0.73
CA LEU A 13 -18.40 -1.25 -0.32
C LEU A 13 -18.83 0.15 -0.78
N CYS A 14 -19.39 0.26 -1.99
CA CYS A 14 -19.85 1.53 -2.55
C CYS A 14 -21.19 2.01 -1.96
N SER A 15 -22.05 1.11 -1.47
CA SER A 15 -23.34 1.48 -0.88
C SER A 15 -23.25 2.04 0.55
N GLN A 16 -22.12 1.87 1.23
CA GLN A 16 -21.87 2.47 2.55
C GLN A 16 -21.32 3.91 2.49
N LEU A 17 -21.02 4.43 1.30
CA LEU A 17 -20.59 5.82 1.10
C LEU A 17 -21.81 6.74 0.96
N SER A 18 -22.48 7.03 2.07
CA SER A 18 -23.68 7.90 2.11
C SER A 18 -23.40 9.36 1.71
N SER A 19 -22.15 9.81 1.77
CA SER A 19 -21.70 11.07 1.19
C SER A 19 -20.17 11.09 1.15
N GLY A 20 -19.57 11.06 -0.02
CA GLY A 20 -18.11 11.17 -0.08
C GLY A 20 -17.53 10.90 -1.45
N ARG A 21 -17.31 11.96 -2.23
CA ARG A 21 -16.25 11.97 -3.24
C ARG A 21 -14.91 11.99 -2.51
N GLY A 22 -14.54 10.88 -1.87
CA GLY A 22 -13.29 10.70 -1.16
C GLY A 22 -12.52 9.55 -1.78
N ARG A 23 -11.26 9.78 -2.15
CA ARG A 23 -10.38 8.69 -2.62
C ARG A 23 -10.35 7.61 -1.54
N PRO A 24 -10.57 6.32 -1.89
CA PRO A 24 -10.42 5.23 -0.95
C PRO A 24 -9.10 5.32 -0.20
N ARG A 25 -9.12 5.08 1.12
CA ARG A 25 -7.90 5.01 1.92
C ARG A 25 -6.93 4.01 1.26
N LEU A 26 -5.69 4.46 1.01
CA LEU A 26 -4.66 3.58 0.48
C LEU A 26 -4.47 2.41 1.43
N HIS A 27 -4.43 1.19 0.89
CA HIS A 27 -4.06 0.03 1.68
C HIS A 27 -2.67 0.25 2.30
N PHE A 28 -2.43 -0.37 3.45
CA PHE A 28 -1.14 -0.29 4.14
C PHE A 28 0.04 -0.60 3.20
N LYS A 29 -0.09 -1.65 2.38
CA LYS A 29 0.91 -2.03 1.36
C LYS A 29 1.19 -0.93 0.35
N ASP A 30 0.16 -0.24 -0.13
CA ASP A 30 0.31 0.82 -1.13
C ASP A 30 0.93 2.08 -0.52
N THR A 31 0.56 2.39 0.73
CA THR A 31 1.21 3.44 1.53
C THR A 31 2.69 3.13 1.74
N LEU A 32 3.03 1.88 2.05
CA LEU A 32 4.41 1.43 2.20
C LEU A 32 5.20 1.62 0.90
N LYS A 33 4.68 1.09 -0.23
CA LYS A 33 5.30 1.26 -1.55
C LYS A 33 5.49 2.72 -1.95
N ARG A 34 4.51 3.58 -1.64
CA ARG A 34 4.62 5.02 -1.87
C ARG A 34 5.75 5.64 -1.06
N ASN A 35 5.86 5.30 0.22
CA ASN A 35 6.95 5.79 1.08
C ASN A 35 8.33 5.29 0.63
N LEU A 36 8.43 4.04 0.18
CA LEU A 36 9.66 3.50 -0.39
C LEU A 36 10.09 4.27 -1.65
N LYS A 37 9.15 4.53 -2.57
CA LYS A 37 9.42 5.34 -3.77
C LYS A 37 9.85 6.77 -3.45
N LEU A 38 9.23 7.40 -2.45
CA LEU A 38 9.60 8.76 -2.02
C LEU A 38 11.05 8.83 -1.49
N ARG A 39 11.58 7.71 -0.99
CA ARG A 39 12.93 7.59 -0.44
C ARG A 39 13.91 6.92 -1.43
N ASP A 40 13.51 6.80 -2.70
CA ASP A 40 14.27 6.12 -3.76
C ASP A 40 14.67 4.67 -3.42
N VAL A 41 13.90 4.00 -2.56
CA VAL A 41 14.11 2.60 -2.20
C VAL A 41 13.39 1.72 -3.20
N LYS A 42 14.14 0.83 -3.86
CA LYS A 42 13.57 -0.18 -4.77
C LYS A 42 12.53 -1.04 -4.06
N THR A 43 11.29 -0.97 -4.54
CA THR A 43 10.14 -1.73 -4.02
C THR A 43 10.25 -3.24 -4.18
N ASP A 44 11.16 -3.73 -5.01
CA ASP A 44 11.32 -5.16 -5.28
C ASP A 44 12.42 -5.80 -4.41
N SER A 45 13.32 -5.00 -3.83
CA SER A 45 14.50 -5.48 -3.09
C SER A 45 14.59 -4.96 -1.65
N TRP A 46 13.55 -4.32 -1.12
CA TRP A 46 13.57 -3.75 0.24
C TRP A 46 13.51 -4.82 1.35
N THR A 47 12.95 -6.00 1.09
CA THR A 47 12.79 -7.09 2.07
C THR A 47 14.12 -7.53 2.73
N PRO A 48 15.19 -7.85 1.98
CA PRO A 48 16.48 -8.18 2.61
C PRO A 48 17.12 -6.99 3.34
N HIS A 49 16.84 -5.75 2.92
CA HIS A 49 17.38 -4.55 3.56
C HIS A 49 16.67 -4.26 4.90
N SER A 50 15.38 -4.56 4.99
CA SER A 50 14.58 -4.38 6.22
C SER A 50 14.88 -5.42 7.30
N GLN A 51 15.42 -6.59 6.92
CA GLN A 51 15.92 -7.59 7.88
C GLN A 51 17.13 -7.07 8.67
N GLN A 52 17.93 -6.17 8.08
CA GLN A 52 19.07 -5.55 8.75
C GLN A 52 18.66 -4.19 9.30
N ARG A 53 18.18 -4.19 10.55
CA ARG A 53 17.56 -3.02 11.19
C ARG A 53 18.43 -1.76 11.16
N ASP A 54 19.73 -1.88 11.39
CA ASP A 54 20.64 -0.72 11.41
C ASP A 54 20.80 -0.09 10.02
N LYS A 55 20.96 -0.93 8.99
CA LYS A 55 21.02 -0.48 7.60
C LYS A 55 19.70 0.11 7.14
N TRP A 56 18.58 -0.50 7.55
CA TRP A 56 17.26 0.02 7.26
C TRP A 56 17.04 1.42 7.84
N ARG A 57 17.46 1.66 9.08
CA ARG A 57 17.33 2.99 9.71
C ARG A 57 18.21 4.05 9.05
N ALA A 58 19.35 3.67 8.48
CA ALA A 58 20.18 4.58 7.69
C ALA A 58 19.51 4.97 6.36
N ILE A 59 18.80 4.04 5.73
CA ILE A 59 18.10 4.24 4.44
C ILE A 59 16.77 5.00 4.61
N VAL A 60 16.07 4.77 5.73
CA VAL A 60 14.75 5.34 6.03
C VAL A 60 14.84 6.58 6.92
N LYS A 61 16.01 7.20 7.07
CA LYS A 61 16.13 8.54 7.68
C LYS A 61 15.60 9.57 6.70
#